data_AF-A0A5D2RJA9-F1
#
_entry.id   AF-A0A5D2RJA9-F1
#
_cell.length_a   1.000
_cell.length_b   1.000
_cell.length_c   1.000
_cell.angle_alpha   90.00
_cell.angle_beta   90.00
_cell.angle_gamma   90.00
#
_symmetry.space_group_name_H-M   'P 1'
#
loop_
_entity.id
_entity.type
_entity.pdbx_description
1 polymer ?
#
loop_
_entity_poly.entity_id
_entity_poly.type
_entity_poly.pdbx_seq_one_letter_code
_entity_poly.pdbx_strand_id
1 'polypeptide(L)' 'MDGHGETPCQSKGEKDWTRRIGNDRHLICIEDPFVVSHDLGRVVDKFNIKVLREEFERATDVMQYDPNPWIMLFEPYVLG' A
#
# COMPACT_ATOMS: atom_id res chain seq x y z
N MET A 1 -23.41 -20.63 -2.05
CA MET A 1 -22.06 -20.67 -1.45
C MET A 1 -21.13 -20.38 -2.59
N ASP A 2 -20.90 -19.10 -2.82
CA ASP A 2 -20.38 -18.64 -4.09
C ASP A 2 -18.87 -18.78 -4.06
N GLY A 3 -18.36 -19.71 -4.86
CA GLY A 3 -16.96 -20.11 -4.95
C GLY A 3 -16.10 -19.11 -5.72
N HIS A 4 -16.09 -17.85 -5.29
CA HIS A 4 -14.99 -16.94 -5.63
C HIS A 4 -13.92 -17.07 -4.55
N GLY A 5 -12.83 -17.76 -4.90
CA GLY A 5 -11.68 -18.03 -4.05
C GLY A 5 -10.85 -16.78 -3.76
N GLU A 6 -11.44 -15.80 -3.07
CA GLU A 6 -10.69 -14.69 -2.50
C GLU A 6 -10.18 -15.12 -1.13
N THR A 7 -8.87 -15.34 -1.03
CA THR A 7 -8.21 -15.43 0.27
C THR A 7 -8.39 -14.08 0.97
N PRO A 8 -9.03 -14.03 2.16
CA PRO A 8 -9.18 -12.79 2.90
C PRO A 8 -7.81 -12.24 3.28
N CYS A 9 -7.69 -10.91 3.31
CA CYS A 9 -6.49 -10.25 3.80
C CYS A 9 -6.21 -10.70 5.25
N GLN A 10 -5.00 -11.20 5.50
CA GLN A 10 -4.59 -11.66 6.83
C GLN A 10 -4.19 -10.47 7.71
N SER A 11 -4.39 -10.60 9.02
CA SER A 11 -3.96 -9.55 9.95
C SER A 11 -2.44 -9.53 10.07
N LYS A 12 -1.87 -8.34 10.32
CA LYS A 12 -0.42 -8.23 10.61
C LYS A 12 -0.01 -9.10 11.80
N GLY A 13 -0.89 -9.30 12.78
CA GLY A 13 -0.64 -10.13 13.96
C GLY A 13 -0.46 -11.60 13.61
N GLU A 14 -1.34 -12.15 12.77
CA GLU A 14 -1.25 -13.53 12.27
C GLU A 14 0.02 -13.76 11.44
N LYS A 15 0.50 -12.72 10.75
CA LYS A 15 1.74 -12.73 9.96
C LYS A 15 3.01 -12.39 10.74
N ASP A 16 2.90 -12.05 12.03
CA ASP A 16 4.01 -11.55 12.84
C ASP A 16 4.69 -10.26 12.27
N TRP A 17 3.97 -9.51 11.44
CA TRP A 17 4.39 -8.24 10.84
C TRP A 17 4.04 -7.02 11.72
N THR A 18 3.73 -7.25 12.98
CA THR A 18 3.53 -6.18 13.99
C THR A 18 4.86 -5.73 14.60
N ARG A 19 5.90 -6.55 14.51
CA ARG A 19 7.24 -6.27 15.03
C ARG A 19 8.25 -6.14 13.90
N ARG A 20 9.39 -5.53 14.20
CA ARG A 20 10.53 -5.48 13.27
C ARG A 20 11.19 -6.85 13.19
N ILE A 21 11.38 -7.38 11.98
CA ILE A 21 12.12 -8.63 11.75
C ILE A 21 13.43 -8.26 11.04
N GLY A 22 14.56 -8.38 11.75
CA GLY A 22 15.85 -7.91 11.24
C GLY A 22 15.81 -6.40 10.92
N ASN A 23 16.09 -6.03 9.67
CA ASN A 23 16.01 -4.65 9.22
C ASN A 23 14.64 -4.24 8.67
N ASP A 24 13.78 -5.21 8.36
CA ASP A 24 12.53 -4.99 7.63
C ASP A 24 11.53 -4.19 8.45
N ARG A 25 10.83 -3.27 7.78
CA ARG A 25 9.78 -2.45 8.37
C ARG A 25 8.46 -2.76 7.67
N HIS A 26 7.48 -3.19 8.45
CA HIS A 26 6.16 -3.60 7.95
C HIS A 26 5.14 -2.45 8.04
N LEU A 27 5.46 -1.31 7.43
CA LEU A 27 4.62 -0.09 7.51
C LEU A 27 3.38 -0.20 6.61
N ILE A 28 3.60 -0.61 5.36
CA ILE A 28 2.59 -1.16 4.44
C ILE A 28 2.98 -2.62 4.19
N CYS A 29 2.01 -3.53 4.25
CA CYS A 29 2.27 -4.96 4.13
C CYS A 29 1.68 -5.48 2.83
N ILE A 30 2.53 -5.97 1.95
CA ILE A 30 2.13 -6.54 0.66
C ILE A 30 2.77 -7.92 0.60
N GLU A 31 1.97 -8.94 0.84
CA GLU A 31 2.41 -10.33 0.81
C GLU A 31 2.75 -10.76 -0.61
N ASP A 32 3.98 -11.26 -0.80
CA ASP A 32 4.33 -11.93 -2.05
C ASP A 32 3.54 -13.26 -2.18
N PRO A 33 2.87 -13.50 -3.33
CA PRO A 33 2.00 -14.67 -3.49
C PRO A 33 2.75 -16.01 -3.57
N PHE A 34 4.06 -16.01 -3.87
CA PHE A 34 4.88 -17.22 -3.96
C PHE A 34 5.76 -17.40 -2.74
N VAL A 35 6.22 -16.30 -2.15
CA VAL A 35 7.08 -16.28 -0.96
C VAL A 35 6.34 -15.55 0.16
N VAL A 36 5.37 -16.23 0.78
CA VAL A 36 4.45 -15.64 1.79
C VAL A 36 5.12 -15.01 3.01
N SER A 37 6.39 -15.33 3.28
CA SER A 37 7.20 -14.68 4.33
C SER A 37 7.81 -13.35 3.87
N HIS A 38 7.69 -13.01 2.60
CA HIS A 38 8.31 -11.86 1.95
C HIS A 38 7.30 -10.71 1.85
N ASP A 39 7.51 -9.69 2.68
CA ASP A 39 6.79 -8.43 2.57
C ASP A 39 7.43 -7.56 1.48
N LEU A 40 6.72 -7.35 0.38
CA LEU A 40 7.15 -6.45 -0.70
C LEU A 40 7.18 -4.98 -0.24
N GLY A 41 6.40 -4.63 0.78
CA GLY A 41 6.38 -3.31 1.39
C GLY A 41 7.58 -2.99 2.28
N ARG A 42 8.49 -3.95 2.55
CA ARG A 42 9.64 -3.77 3.47
C ARG A 42 10.60 -2.63 3.11
N VAL A 43 10.59 -2.19 1.85
CA VAL A 43 11.41 -1.08 1.32
C VAL A 43 10.89 0.29 1.76
N VAL A 44 9.67 0.34 2.30
CA VAL A 44 9.02 1.55 2.79
C VAL A 44 9.55 1.86 4.19
N ASP A 45 10.03 3.09 4.35
CA ASP A 45 10.51 3.63 5.61
C ASP A 45 9.52 4.64 6.23
N LYS A 46 9.94 5.28 7.32
CA LYS A 46 9.09 6.20 8.08
C LYS A 46 8.83 7.52 7.34
N PHE A 47 9.61 7.85 6.32
CA PHE A 47 9.51 9.08 5.56
C PHE A 47 8.65 8.85 4.31
N ASN A 48 8.96 7.83 3.52
CA ASN A 48 8.25 7.57 2.27
C ASN A 48 6.83 6.98 2.50
N ILE A 49 6.54 6.34 3.64
CA ILE A 49 5.15 5.94 3.97
C ILE A 49 4.21 7.15 4.04
N LYS A 50 4.71 8.31 4.48
CA LYS A 50 3.91 9.53 4.56
C LYS A 50 3.55 10.00 3.15
N VAL A 51 4.53 10.07 2.25
CA VAL A 51 4.34 10.44 0.85
C VAL A 51 3.35 9.49 0.16
N LEU A 52 3.50 8.17 0.36
CA LEU A 52 2.57 7.20 -0.21
C LEU A 52 1.13 7.43 0.26
N ARG A 53 0.92 7.69 1.56
CA ARG A 53 -0.42 7.97 2.11
C ARG A 53 -1.02 9.26 1.55
N GLU A 54 -0.22 10.32 1.48
CA GLU A 54 -0.63 11.60 0.92
C GLU A 54 -1.03 11.45 -0.56
N GLU A 55 -0.31 10.65 -1.35
CA GLU A 55 -0.68 10.37 -2.75
C GLU A 55 -1.93 9.48 -2.87
N PHE A 56 -2.16 8.52 -1.97
CA PHE A 56 -3.42 7.77 -1.94
C PHE A 56 -4.62 8.65 -1.57
N GLU A 57 -4.43 9.57 -0.63
CA GLU A 57 -5.44 10.57 -0.24
C GLU A 57 -5.73 11.51 -1.43
N ARG A 58 -4.69 12.06 -2.07
CA ARG A 58 -4.82 12.88 -3.29
C ARG A 58 -5.53 12.12 -4.41
N ALA A 59 -5.15 10.87 -4.67
CA ALA A 59 -5.80 10.05 -5.69
C ALA A 59 -7.29 9.81 -5.37
N THR A 60 -7.63 9.60 -4.11
CA THR A 60 -9.03 9.46 -3.67
C THR A 60 -9.82 10.74 -3.93
N ASP A 61 -9.27 11.88 -3.55
CA ASP A 61 -9.90 13.19 -3.77
C ASP A 61 -10.08 13.50 -5.25
N VAL A 62 -9.06 13.25 -6.08
CA VAL A 62 -9.14 13.43 -7.54
C VAL A 62 -10.22 12.55 -8.13
N MET A 63 -10.23 11.25 -7.82
CA MET A 63 -11.19 10.30 -8.38
C MET A 63 -12.63 10.62 -7.96
N GLN A 64 -12.83 11.20 -6.78
CA GLN A 64 -14.15 11.50 -6.25
C GLN A 64 -14.71 12.85 -6.73
N TYR A 65 -13.85 13.87 -6.88
CA TYR A 65 -14.30 15.25 -7.04
C TYR A 65 -13.84 15.95 -8.33
N ASP A 66 -12.79 15.47 -9.00
CA ASP A 66 -12.30 16.12 -10.21
C ASP A 66 -13.22 15.83 -11.42
N PRO A 67 -13.60 16.83 -12.22
CA PRO A 67 -14.44 16.62 -13.40
C PRO A 67 -13.74 15.85 -14.53
N ASN A 68 -12.41 15.76 -14.53
CA ASN A 68 -11.60 15.00 -15.46
C ASN A 68 -10.47 14.24 -14.73
N PRO A 69 -10.82 13.22 -13.93
CA PRO A 69 -9.91 12.62 -12.96
C PRO A 69 -8.71 11.94 -13.60
N TRP A 70 -8.84 11.42 -14.83
CA TRP A 70 -7.74 10.77 -15.53
C TRP A 70 -6.58 11.72 -15.85
N ILE A 71 -6.88 12.98 -16.16
CA ILE A 71 -5.82 13.96 -16.43
C ILE A 71 -5.13 14.35 -15.13
N MET A 72 -5.91 14.65 -14.09
CA MET A 72 -5.39 15.12 -12.80
C MET A 72 -4.68 14.01 -11.99
N LEU A 73 -5.12 12.77 -12.11
CA LEU A 73 -4.52 11.64 -11.40
C LEU A 73 -3.08 11.38 -11.87
N PHE A 74 -2.87 11.45 -13.19
CA PHE A 74 -1.59 11.18 -13.85
C PHE A 74 -0.74 12.42 -14.10
N GLU A 75 -1.10 13.57 -13.53
CA GLU A 75 -0.24 14.76 -13.58
C GLU A 75 1.13 14.44 -12.96
N PRO A 76 2.26 14.79 -13.62
CA PRO A 76 3.58 14.50 -13.09
C PRO A 76 3.83 15.18 -11.74
N TYR A 77 4.38 14.43 -10.79
CA TYR A 77 4.89 15.01 -9.55
C TYR A 77 6.06 15.96 -9.83
N VAL A 78 6.00 17.18 -9.30
CA VAL A 78 7.06 18.18 -9.38
C VAL A 78 7.60 18.44 -7.97
N LEU A 79 8.91 18.32 -7.81
CA LEU A 79 9.58 18.65 -6.55
C LEU A 79 9.60 20.18 -6.39
N GLY A 80 8.97 20.68 -5.32
CA GLY A 80 8.97 22.11 -4.94
C GLY A 80 10.26 22.56 -4.27
#